data_AF-A0A660Y8P4-F1
#
_entry.id   AF-A0A660Y8P4-F1
#
_cell.length_a   1.000
_cell.length_b   1.000
_cell.length_c   1.000
_cell.angle_alpha   90.00
_cell.angle_beta   90.00
_cell.angle_gamma   90.00
#
_symmetry.space_group_name_H-M   'P 1'
#
loop_
_entity.id
_entity.type
_entity.pdbx_description
1 polymer ?
#
loop_
_entity_poly.entity_id
_entity_poly.type
_entity_poly.pdbx_seq_one_letter_code
_entity_poly.pdbx_strand_id
1 'polypeptide(L)'
;MDKLSRQVLAEKEYVEITLSNLGEAMARKEKSVVELAAIGTFLHNIYNGIENILKQIIKAKELEIPSSDSWHKDMLNLAASLGIVSERLSDKLYEYLTFRHFFVHAYGFMLNEAHLEDLANTIPEIWSQFLSEIENSA
;
A
#
# COMPACT_ATOMS: atom_id res chain seq x y z
N MET A 1 1.69 -7.26 24.86
CA MET A 1 1.69 -6.55 23.56
C MET A 1 1.81 -5.07 23.82
N ASP A 2 2.89 -4.46 23.35
CA ASP A 2 3.09 -3.01 23.42
C ASP A 2 2.14 -2.30 22.41
N LYS A 3 1.97 -0.98 22.53
CA LYS A 3 1.06 -0.17 21.70
C LYS A 3 1.40 -0.25 20.20
N LEU A 4 2.68 -0.27 19.85
CA LEU A 4 3.19 -0.41 18.49
C LEU A 4 2.71 -1.72 17.86
N SER A 5 2.91 -2.85 18.55
CA SER A 5 2.46 -4.16 18.07
C SER A 5 0.95 -4.20 17.80
N ARG A 6 0.13 -3.50 18.61
CA ARG A 6 -1.32 -3.39 18.38
C ARG A 6 -1.66 -2.59 17.14
N GLN A 7 -0.97 -1.48 16.89
CA GLN A 7 -1.21 -0.64 15.73
C GLN A 7 -0.84 -1.36 14.43
N VAL A 8 0.33 -2.02 14.41
CA VAL A 8 0.74 -2.81 13.24
C VAL A 8 -0.24 -3.96 12.97
N LEU A 9 -0.68 -4.68 14.01
CA LEU A 9 -1.66 -5.76 13.84
C LEU A 9 -3.02 -5.27 13.32
N ALA A 10 -3.49 -4.13 13.80
CA ALA A 10 -4.73 -3.54 13.30
C ALA A 10 -4.61 -3.12 11.82
N GLU A 11 -3.50 -2.48 11.43
CA GLU A 11 -3.27 -2.13 10.02
C GLU A 11 -3.18 -3.38 9.14
N LYS A 12 -2.51 -4.45 9.60
CA LYS A 12 -2.49 -5.74 8.89
C LYS A 12 -3.92 -6.27 8.66
N GLU A 13 -4.74 -6.30 9.70
CA GLU A 13 -6.14 -6.75 9.60
C GLU A 13 -6.96 -5.90 8.61
N TYR A 14 -6.81 -4.57 8.64
CA TYR A 14 -7.50 -3.68 7.71
C TYR A 14 -7.07 -3.88 6.26
N VAL A 15 -5.78 -4.11 6.01
CA VAL A 15 -5.28 -4.41 4.66
C VAL A 15 -5.84 -5.75 4.17
N GLU A 16 -5.87 -6.79 5.00
CA GLU A 16 -6.44 -8.10 4.62
C GLU A 16 -7.95 -8.00 4.27
N ILE A 17 -8.73 -7.28 5.07
CA ILE A 17 -10.15 -7.02 4.77
C ILE A 17 -10.27 -6.26 3.44
N THR A 18 -9.40 -5.28 3.20
CA THR A 18 -9.42 -4.49 1.97
C THR A 18 -9.02 -5.33 0.74
N LEU A 19 -8.07 -6.26 0.88
CA LEU A 19 -7.71 -7.23 -0.16
C LEU A 19 -8.88 -8.16 -0.51
N SER A 20 -9.64 -8.62 0.49
CA SER A 20 -10.86 -9.41 0.26
C SER A 20 -11.89 -8.59 -0.56
N ASN A 21 -12.13 -7.33 -0.17
CA ASN A 21 -13.05 -6.45 -0.88
C ASN A 21 -12.59 -6.15 -2.32
N LEU A 22 -11.27 -5.99 -2.53
CA LEU A 22 -10.67 -5.86 -3.85
C LEU A 22 -10.95 -7.10 -4.71
N GLY A 23 -10.77 -8.30 -4.15
CA GLY A 23 -11.08 -9.55 -4.83
C GLY A 23 -12.55 -9.65 -5.26
N GLU A 24 -13.48 -9.26 -4.38
CA GLU A 24 -14.91 -9.21 -4.72
C GLU A 24 -15.23 -8.21 -5.83
N ALA A 25 -14.59 -7.04 -5.83
CA ALA A 25 -14.77 -6.04 -6.88
C ALA A 25 -14.18 -6.52 -8.22
N MET A 26 -13.01 -7.16 -8.20
CA MET A 26 -12.36 -7.74 -9.38
C MET A 26 -13.15 -8.91 -9.99
N ALA A 27 -13.89 -9.65 -9.16
CA ALA A 27 -14.74 -10.77 -9.61
C ALA A 27 -16.04 -10.31 -10.30
N ARG A 28 -16.36 -9.01 -10.31
CA ARG A 28 -17.54 -8.49 -11.01
C ARG A 28 -17.35 -8.61 -12.52
N LYS A 29 -18.39 -9.10 -13.20
CA LYS A 29 -18.38 -9.37 -14.64
C LYS A 29 -18.28 -8.09 -15.48
N GLU A 30 -18.98 -7.04 -15.07
CA GLU A 30 -18.93 -5.73 -15.72
C GLU A 30 -18.19 -4.77 -14.82
N LYS A 31 -17.20 -4.05 -15.36
CA LYS A 31 -16.47 -3.01 -14.66
C LYS A 31 -16.92 -1.65 -15.18
N SER A 32 -17.99 -1.12 -14.60
CA SER A 32 -18.39 0.26 -14.88
C SER A 32 -17.48 1.23 -14.11
N VAL A 33 -17.70 2.53 -14.29
CA VAL A 33 -17.01 3.57 -13.52
C VAL A 33 -17.14 3.35 -12.00
N VAL A 34 -18.23 2.74 -11.53
CA VAL A 34 -18.44 2.44 -10.11
C VAL A 34 -17.46 1.37 -9.63
N GLU A 35 -17.35 0.24 -10.34
CA GLU A 35 -16.41 -0.83 -10.00
C GLU A 35 -14.97 -0.35 -10.12
N LEU A 36 -14.63 0.41 -11.15
CA LEU A 36 -13.27 0.97 -11.32
C LEU A 36 -12.93 1.94 -10.17
N ALA A 37 -13.87 2.79 -9.76
CA ALA A 37 -13.68 3.68 -8.61
C ALA A 37 -13.51 2.90 -7.30
N ALA A 38 -14.25 1.81 -7.10
CA ALA A 38 -14.10 0.93 -5.95
C ALA A 38 -12.71 0.25 -5.94
N ILE A 39 -12.30 -0.35 -7.07
CA ILE A 39 -10.98 -0.99 -7.22
C ILE A 39 -9.86 0.02 -6.92
N GLY A 40 -9.92 1.22 -7.52
CA GLY A 40 -8.94 2.27 -7.26
C GLY A 40 -8.89 2.69 -5.79
N THR A 41 -10.06 2.77 -5.13
CA THR A 41 -10.14 3.07 -3.69
C THR A 41 -9.49 1.97 -2.86
N PHE A 42 -9.74 0.70 -3.17
CA PHE A 42 -9.14 -0.42 -2.42
C PHE A 42 -7.62 -0.47 -2.61
N LEU A 43 -7.11 -0.29 -3.83
CA LEU A 43 -5.67 -0.18 -4.11
C LEU A 43 -5.02 0.96 -3.31
N HIS A 44 -5.65 2.14 -3.31
CA HIS A 44 -5.20 3.28 -2.52
C HIS A 44 -5.16 2.97 -1.02
N ASN A 45 -6.21 2.34 -0.49
CA ASN A 45 -6.31 2.00 0.93
C ASN A 45 -5.29 0.94 1.36
N ILE A 46 -5.04 -0.08 0.53
CA ILE A 46 -4.01 -1.09 0.79
C ILE A 46 -2.64 -0.41 0.89
N TYR A 47 -2.31 0.47 -0.07
CA TYR A 47 -1.04 1.20 -0.04
C TYR A 47 -0.93 2.12 1.19
N ASN A 48 -2.00 2.83 1.55
CA ASN A 48 -2.01 3.63 2.79
C ASN A 48 -1.76 2.78 4.04
N GLY A 49 -2.29 1.55 4.09
CA GLY A 49 -2.02 0.62 5.20
C GLY A 49 -0.54 0.22 5.28
N ILE A 50 0.10 -0.07 4.13
CA ILE A 50 1.54 -0.31 4.04
C ILE A 50 2.33 0.90 4.57
N GLU A 51 1.97 2.12 4.14
CA GLU A 51 2.58 3.36 4.61
C GLU A 51 2.43 3.54 6.12
N ASN A 52 1.25 3.25 6.67
CA ASN A 52 1.01 3.34 8.11
C ASN A 52 1.88 2.35 8.89
N ILE A 53 2.04 1.12 8.41
CA ILE A 53 2.91 0.12 9.03
C ILE A 53 4.37 0.60 9.01
N LEU A 54 4.86 1.09 7.86
CA LEU A 54 6.22 1.64 7.75
C LEU A 54 6.45 2.80 8.73
N LYS A 55 5.48 3.72 8.87
CA LYS A 55 5.56 4.81 9.86
C LYS A 55 5.73 4.27 11.29
N GLN A 56 4.98 3.23 11.64
CA GLN A 56 5.09 2.64 12.97
C GLN A 56 6.48 2.01 13.18
N ILE A 57 6.96 1.22 12.22
CA ILE A 57 8.28 0.57 12.31
C ILE A 57 9.41 1.62 12.42
N ILE A 58 9.38 2.68 11.60
CA ILE A 58 10.40 3.74 11.64
C ILE A 58 10.38 4.46 12.99
N LYS A 59 9.19 4.80 13.52
CA LYS A 59 9.05 5.41 14.85
C LYS A 59 9.57 4.49 15.96
N ALA A 60 9.41 3.19 15.83
CA ALA A 60 9.92 2.22 16.80
C ALA A 60 11.45 2.16 16.85
N LYS A 61 12.11 2.51 15.74
CA LYS A 61 13.56 2.67 15.64
C LYS A 61 14.03 4.07 16.08
N GLU A 62 13.15 4.86 16.71
CA GLU A 62 13.40 6.24 17.18
C GLU A 62 13.87 7.20 16.08
N LEU A 63 13.49 6.93 14.83
CA LEU A 63 13.79 7.78 13.68
C LEU A 63 12.61 8.71 13.36
N GLU A 64 12.94 9.91 12.88
CA GLU A 64 11.93 10.86 12.43
C GLU A 64 11.33 10.46 11.07
N ILE A 65 10.02 10.68 10.93
CA ILE A 65 9.35 10.54 9.64
C ILE A 65 9.67 11.79 8.80
N PRO A 66 10.04 11.64 7.52
CA PRO A 66 10.23 12.78 6.63
C PRO A 66 9.00 13.71 6.62
N SER A 67 9.23 15.02 6.51
CA SER A 67 8.19 16.06 6.56
C SER A 67 8.14 16.93 5.30
N SER A 68 8.78 16.49 4.22
CA SER A 68 8.79 17.13 2.91
C SER A 68 7.45 17.01 2.18
N ASP A 69 7.25 17.79 1.12
CA ASP A 69 6.10 17.62 0.21
C ASP A 69 6.09 16.22 -0.45
N SER A 70 7.27 15.59 -0.55
CA SER A 70 7.49 14.23 -1.06
C SER A 70 7.62 13.17 0.04
N TRP A 71 7.11 13.43 1.25
CA TRP A 71 7.39 12.59 2.42
C TRP A 71 7.05 11.11 2.22
N HIS A 72 6.02 10.81 1.43
CA HIS A 72 5.64 9.44 1.06
C HIS A 72 6.80 8.69 0.39
N LYS A 73 7.43 9.31 -0.60
CA LYS A 73 8.57 8.78 -1.33
C LYS A 73 9.78 8.69 -0.42
N ASP A 74 10.02 9.74 0.37
CA ASP A 74 11.19 9.81 1.25
C ASP A 74 11.11 8.74 2.36
N MET A 75 9.91 8.45 2.86
CA MET A 75 9.66 7.39 3.82
C MET A 75 9.90 6.01 3.23
N LEU A 76 9.47 5.76 1.98
CA LEU A 76 9.74 4.50 1.29
C LEU A 76 11.24 4.29 1.04
N ASN A 77 11.94 5.33 0.59
CA ASN A 77 13.40 5.32 0.42
C ASN A 77 14.12 5.06 1.76
N LEU A 78 13.65 5.71 2.84
CA LEU A 78 14.19 5.49 4.18
C LEU A 78 14.00 4.03 4.61
N ALA A 79 12.81 3.46 4.41
CA ALA A 79 12.53 2.07 4.73
C ALA A 79 13.47 1.10 3.98
N ALA A 80 13.73 1.37 2.70
CA ALA A 80 14.70 0.60 1.91
C ALA A 80 16.14 0.75 2.45
N SER A 81 16.57 1.98 2.75
CA SER A 81 17.92 2.24 3.27
C SER A 81 18.19 1.61 4.65
N LEU A 82 17.13 1.42 5.45
CA LEU A 82 17.18 0.75 6.75
C LEU A 82 17.09 -0.78 6.65
N GLY A 83 16.90 -1.33 5.44
CA GLY A 83 16.66 -2.75 5.22
C GLY A 83 15.33 -3.25 5.78
N ILE A 84 14.35 -2.36 6.01
CA ILE A 84 12.99 -2.75 6.41
C ILE A 84 12.27 -3.43 5.24
N VAL A 85 12.53 -2.92 4.04
CA VAL A 85 12.14 -3.54 2.78
C VAL A 85 13.35 -3.62 1.85
N SER A 86 13.35 -4.56 0.92
CA SER A 86 14.35 -4.68 -0.13
C SER A 86 14.18 -3.57 -1.17
N GLU A 87 15.27 -3.20 -1.86
CA GLU A 87 15.20 -2.25 -2.99
C GLU A 87 14.19 -2.71 -4.05
N ARG A 88 14.18 -4.02 -4.34
CA ARG A 88 13.24 -4.62 -5.28
C ARG A 88 11.78 -4.45 -4.85
N LEU A 89 11.46 -4.64 -3.57
CA LEU A 89 10.10 -4.42 -3.07
C LEU A 89 9.76 -2.92 -3.07
N SER A 90 10.72 -2.06 -2.71
CA SER A 90 10.57 -0.61 -2.77
C SER A 90 10.21 -0.14 -4.18
N ASP A 91 10.87 -0.65 -5.22
CA ASP A 91 10.55 -0.32 -6.62
C ASP A 91 9.12 -0.70 -6.99
N LYS A 92 8.67 -1.89 -6.60
CA LYS A 92 7.27 -2.32 -6.80
C LYS A 92 6.29 -1.41 -6.06
N LEU A 93 6.58 -1.04 -4.81
CA LEU A 93 5.76 -0.13 -4.01
C LEU A 93 5.72 1.29 -4.58
N TYR A 94 6.75 1.71 -5.33
CA TYR A 94 6.79 3.00 -6.00
C TYR A 94 5.71 3.16 -7.08
N GLU A 95 5.31 2.06 -7.71
CA GLU A 95 4.21 2.02 -8.66
C GLU A 95 2.88 2.39 -7.98
N TYR A 96 2.63 1.84 -6.79
CA TYR A 96 1.43 2.15 -5.99
C TYR A 96 1.47 3.56 -5.40
N LEU A 97 2.65 4.08 -5.05
CA LEU A 97 2.83 5.48 -4.68
C LEU A 97 2.44 6.42 -5.83
N THR A 98 2.88 6.07 -7.04
CA THR A 98 2.56 6.83 -8.26
C THR A 98 1.07 6.74 -8.56
N PHE A 99 0.48 5.55 -8.48
CA PHE A 99 -0.95 5.34 -8.62
C PHE A 99 -1.74 6.16 -7.59
N ARG A 100 -1.33 6.15 -6.33
CA ARG A 100 -1.94 6.96 -5.27
C ARG A 100 -1.95 8.44 -5.63
N HIS A 101 -0.82 9.00 -6.07
CA HIS A 101 -0.73 10.41 -6.44
C HIS A 101 -1.64 10.75 -7.63
N PHE A 102 -1.75 9.85 -8.61
CA PHE A 102 -2.73 9.99 -9.68
C PHE A 102 -4.18 9.92 -9.15
N PHE A 103 -4.49 8.89 -8.37
CA PHE A 103 -5.86 8.57 -7.92
C PHE A 103 -6.49 9.68 -7.08
N VAL A 104 -5.71 10.32 -6.19
CA VAL A 104 -6.23 11.41 -5.33
C VAL A 104 -6.68 12.64 -6.12
N HIS A 105 -6.25 12.79 -7.37
CA HIS A 105 -6.63 13.89 -8.27
C HIS A 105 -7.50 13.43 -9.45
N ALA A 106 -7.63 12.12 -9.67
CA ALA A 106 -8.37 11.57 -10.79
C ALA A 106 -9.88 11.60 -10.54
N TYR A 107 -10.63 11.74 -11.63
CA TYR A 107 -12.05 11.41 -11.64
C TYR A 107 -12.23 9.95 -12.07
N GLY A 108 -13.29 9.29 -11.59
CA GLY A 108 -13.52 7.86 -11.87
C GLY A 108 -13.53 7.49 -13.37
N PHE A 109 -13.94 8.39 -14.26
CA PHE A 109 -13.93 8.16 -15.71
C PHE A 109 -12.52 8.19 -16.35
N MET A 110 -11.52 8.71 -15.63
CA MET A 110 -10.12 8.74 -16.06
C MET A 110 -9.37 7.44 -15.69
N LEU A 111 -10.00 6.57 -14.91
CA LEU A 111 -9.41 5.30 -14.50
C LEU A 111 -9.33 4.34 -15.69
N ASN A 112 -8.13 3.81 -15.92
CA ASN A 112 -7.90 2.82 -16.96
C ASN A 112 -8.10 1.42 -16.38
N GLU A 113 -9.04 0.66 -16.93
CA GLU A 113 -9.36 -0.70 -16.47
C GLU A 113 -8.14 -1.62 -16.48
N ALA A 114 -7.42 -1.73 -17.61
CA ALA A 114 -6.28 -2.63 -17.73
C ALA A 114 -5.19 -2.33 -16.68
N HIS A 115 -4.86 -1.05 -16.47
CA HIS A 115 -3.89 -0.65 -15.44
C HIS A 115 -4.38 -0.99 -14.02
N LEU A 116 -5.67 -0.76 -13.71
CA LEU A 116 -6.22 -1.15 -12.42
C LEU A 116 -6.21 -2.66 -12.20
N GLU A 117 -6.50 -3.44 -13.25
CA GLU A 117 -6.43 -4.91 -13.18
C GLU A 117 -5.00 -5.39 -12.93
N ASP A 118 -4.00 -4.83 -13.62
CA ASP A 118 -2.59 -5.17 -13.43
C ASP A 118 -2.14 -4.91 -11.99
N LEU A 119 -2.47 -3.74 -11.43
CA LEU A 119 -2.19 -3.40 -10.03
C LEU A 119 -2.95 -4.33 -9.07
N ALA A 120 -4.24 -4.57 -9.32
CA ALA A 120 -5.09 -5.39 -8.44
C ALA A 120 -4.68 -6.85 -8.41
N ASN A 121 -4.21 -7.40 -9.53
CA ASN A 121 -3.71 -8.77 -9.60
C ASN A 121 -2.35 -8.93 -8.91
N THR A 122 -1.53 -7.86 -8.89
CA THR A 122 -0.17 -7.91 -8.35
C THR A 122 -0.09 -7.58 -6.86
N ILE A 123 -0.98 -6.74 -6.34
CA ILE A 123 -0.92 -6.26 -4.95
C ILE A 123 -0.97 -7.38 -3.88
N PRO A 124 -1.68 -8.52 -4.03
CA PRO A 124 -1.69 -9.56 -3.01
C PRO A 124 -0.30 -10.20 -2.83
N GLU A 125 0.45 -10.39 -3.92
CA GLU A 125 1.82 -10.92 -3.87
C GLU A 125 2.76 -9.91 -3.20
N ILE A 126 2.64 -8.62 -3.54
CA ILE A 126 3.43 -7.55 -2.95
C ILE A 126 3.16 -7.43 -1.46
N TRP A 127 1.89 -7.55 -1.04
CA TRP A 127 1.52 -7.54 0.36
C TRP A 127 2.14 -8.71 1.12
N SER A 128 2.08 -9.93 0.55
CA SER A 128 2.73 -11.10 1.15
C SER A 128 4.26 -10.94 1.28
N GLN A 129 4.91 -10.39 0.24
CA GLN A 129 6.34 -10.06 0.28
C GLN A 129 6.65 -9.02 1.37
N PHE A 130 5.84 -7.97 1.45
CA PHE A 130 5.96 -6.93 2.47
C PHE A 130 5.87 -7.48 3.88
N LEU A 131 4.86 -8.32 4.17
CA LEU A 131 4.72 -8.96 5.48
C LEU A 131 5.95 -9.80 5.84
N SER A 132 6.48 -10.56 4.88
CA SER A 132 7.66 -11.38 5.12
C SER A 132 8.92 -10.54 5.39
N GLU A 133 9.11 -9.43 4.67
CA GLU A 133 10.27 -8.57 4.86
C GLU A 133 10.23 -7.84 6.20
N ILE A 134 9.09 -7.26 6.59
CA ILE A 134 8.99 -6.54 7.87
C ILE A 134 9.10 -7.45 9.10
N GLU A 135 8.76 -8.73 8.98
CA GLU A 135 8.93 -9.73 10.06
C GLU A 135 10.39 -10.11 10.27
N ASN A 136 11.22 -10.00 9.22
CA ASN A 136 12.66 -10.25 9.29
C ASN A 136 13.46 -9.01 9.73
N SER A 137 12.86 -7.82 9.67
CA SER A 137 13.53 -6.52 9.96
C SER A 137 13.13 -5.88 11.30
N ALA A 138 12.19 -6.52 12.03
CA ALA A 138 11.76 -6.17 13.39
C ALA A 138 12.58 -6.95 14.43
#